data_AF-A0A437ABY7-F1
#
_entry.id   AF-A0A437ABY7-F1
#
_cell.length_a   1.000
_cell.length_b   1.000
_cell.length_c   1.000
_cell.angle_alpha   90.00
_cell.angle_beta   90.00
_cell.angle_gamma   90.00
#
_symmetry.space_group_name_H-M   'P 1'
#
loop_
_entity.id
_entity.type
_entity.pdbx_description
1 polymer ?
#
loop_
_entity_poly.entity_id
_entity_poly.type
_entity_poly.pdbx_seq_one_letter_code
_entity_poly.pdbx_strand_id
1 'polypeptide(L)' 'MAFSEGTHVTFTNSTGGEEVGVVQSYAGGQYTVQRKNGTTVTVSESTVKELKVTPGQKDNCPVVGTA' A
#
# COMPACT_ATOMS: atom_id res chain seq x y z
N MET A 1 7.72 -4.62 10.68
CA MET A 1 8.39 -5.18 9.48
C MET A 1 8.55 -4.02 8.53
N ALA A 2 9.77 -3.70 8.09
CA ALA A 2 10.03 -2.60 7.16
C ALA A 2 9.79 -3.07 5.72
N PHE A 3 8.76 -2.57 5.04
CA PHE A 3 8.52 -2.86 3.63
C PHE A 3 9.55 -2.15 2.75
N SER A 4 10.01 -2.82 1.70
CA SER A 4 10.94 -2.22 0.74
C SER A 4 10.22 -1.28 -0.23
N GLU A 5 10.93 -0.33 -0.80
CA GLU A 5 10.43 0.47 -1.92
C GLU A 5 9.93 -0.44 -3.06
N GLY A 6 8.79 -0.09 -3.68
CA GLY A 6 8.12 -0.89 -4.70
C GLY A 6 7.23 -2.01 -4.15
N THR A 7 7.22 -2.24 -2.83
CA THR A 7 6.31 -3.20 -2.19
C THR A 7 4.89 -2.66 -2.24
N HIS A 8 3.93 -3.48 -2.69
CA HIS A 8 2.54 -3.08 -2.60
C HIS A 8 2.02 -3.42 -1.21
N VAL A 9 1.26 -2.50 -0.64
CA VAL A 9 0.73 -2.61 0.70
C VAL A 9 -0.73 -2.20 0.70
N THR A 10 -1.48 -2.79 1.61
CA THR A 10 -2.82 -2.32 1.94
C THR A 10 -2.74 -1.52 3.23
N PHE A 11 -3.35 -0.36 3.27
CA PHE A 11 -3.39 0.48 4.46
C PHE A 11 -4.81 0.99 4.70
N THR A 12 -5.16 1.19 5.96
CA THR A 12 -6.44 1.82 6.32
C THR A 12 -6.30 3.33 6.16
N ASN A 13 -7.14 3.93 5.33
CA ASN A 13 -7.18 5.38 5.14
C ASN A 13 -7.95 6.06 6.30
N SER A 14 -7.90 7.39 6.35
CA SER A 14 -8.56 8.17 7.42
C SER A 14 -10.09 8.03 7.45
N THR A 15 -10.70 7.53 6.38
CA THR A 15 -12.15 7.26 6.32
C THR A 15 -12.50 5.84 6.75
N GLY A 16 -11.53 5.06 7.25
CA GLY A 16 -11.71 3.68 7.69
C GLY A 16 -11.79 2.64 6.56
N GLY A 17 -11.56 3.07 5.31
CA GLY A 17 -11.51 2.18 4.15
C GLY A 17 -10.11 1.58 3.95
N GLU A 18 -10.05 0.33 3.51
CA GLU A 18 -8.79 -0.29 3.09
C GLU A 18 -8.44 0.14 1.66
N GLU A 19 -7.22 0.65 1.48
CA GLU A 19 -6.72 1.10 0.19
C GLU A 19 -5.38 0.45 -0.13
N VAL A 20 -5.14 0.17 -1.40
CA VAL A 20 -3.87 -0.40 -1.88
C VAL A 20 -3.01 0.71 -2.48
N GLY A 21 -1.72 0.68 -2.15
CA GLY A 21 -0.72 1.52 -2.79
C GLY A 21 0.65 0.88 -2.79
N VAL A 22 1.64 1.61 -3.29
CA VAL A 22 3.03 1.17 -3.43
C VAL A 22 3.91 1.98 -2.49
N VAL A 23 4.73 1.31 -1.69
CA VAL A 23 5.69 1.97 -0.80
C VAL A 23 6.75 2.66 -1.65
N GLN A 24 6.86 3.97 -1.48
CA GLN A 24 7.89 4.82 -2.09
C GLN A 24 9.07 4.99 -1.13
N SER A 25 8.79 5.11 0.16
CA SER A 25 9.84 5.24 1.17
C SER A 25 9.30 4.89 2.56
N TYR A 26 10.23 4.59 3.48
CA TYR A 26 9.93 4.36 4.89
C TYR A 26 10.91 5.18 5.73
N ALA A 27 10.37 6.01 6.63
CA ALA A 27 11.16 6.85 7.52
C ALA A 27 10.45 7.02 8.86
N GLY A 28 11.18 6.79 9.96
CA GLY A 28 10.70 7.09 11.31
C GLY A 28 9.38 6.41 11.69
N GLY A 29 9.16 5.14 11.26
CA GLY A 29 7.94 4.40 11.56
C GLY A 29 6.73 4.71 10.67
N GLN A 30 6.95 5.50 9.61
CA GLN A 30 5.91 5.88 8.66
C GLN A 30 6.30 5.48 7.25
N TYR A 31 5.32 4.97 6.51
CA TYR A 31 5.45 4.67 5.09
C TYR A 31 4.88 5.81 4.26
N THR A 32 5.64 6.23 3.27
CA THR A 32 5.15 7.04 2.17
C THR A 32 4.67 6.09 1.08
N VAL A 33 3.36 6.06 0.84
CA VAL A 33 2.71 5.15 -0.08
C VAL A 33 2.10 5.94 -1.24
N GLN A 34 2.47 5.60 -2.46
CA GLN A 34 1.83 6.12 -3.67
C GLN A 34 0.56 5.32 -3.96
N ARG A 35 -0.57 6.02 -3.97
CA ARG A 35 -1.87 5.49 -4.34
C ARG A 35 -1.96 5.30 -5.85
N LYS A 36 -2.89 4.45 -6.29
CA LYS A 36 -3.18 4.21 -7.71
C LYS A 36 -3.55 5.49 -8.48
N ASN A 37 -4.17 6.47 -7.83
CA ASN A 37 -4.51 7.76 -8.43
C ASN A 37 -3.31 8.72 -8.58
N GLY A 38 -2.09 8.28 -8.25
CA GLY A 38 -0.87 9.07 -8.28
C GLY A 38 -0.64 9.97 -7.05
N THR A 39 -1.59 10.00 -6.12
CA THR A 39 -1.43 10.76 -4.86
C THR A 39 -0.52 9.99 -3.90
N THR A 40 0.36 10.69 -3.21
CA THR A 40 1.21 10.08 -2.20
C THR A 40 0.67 10.39 -0.82
N VAL A 41 0.60 9.40 0.05
CA VAL A 41 0.14 9.55 1.43
C VAL A 41 1.09 8.94 2.41
N THR A 42 1.14 9.52 3.60
CA THR A 42 1.94 9.00 4.72
C THR A 42 1.04 8.23 5.65
N VAL A 43 1.41 6.99 5.94
CA VAL A 43 0.65 6.08 6.82
C VAL A 43 1.57 5.47 7.86
N SER A 44 1.04 5.25 9.06
CA SER A 44 1.80 4.65 10.16
C SER A 44 2.04 3.18 9.89
N GLU A 45 3.22 2.65 10.23
CA GLU A 45 3.50 1.23 9.99
C GLU A 45 2.49 0.28 10.64
N SER A 46 1.91 0.69 11.77
CA SER A 46 0.87 -0.06 12.49
C SER A 46 -0.41 -0.26 11.68
N THR A 47 -0.69 0.61 10.71
CA THR A 47 -1.90 0.55 9.87
C THR A 47 -1.61 -0.04 8.49
N VAL A 48 -0.35 -0.38 8.20
CA VAL A 48 0.06 -0.95 6.92
C VAL A 48 0.21 -2.46 7.04
N LYS A 49 -0.48 -3.17 6.16
CA LYS A 49 -0.37 -4.62 6.00
C LYS A 49 0.32 -4.90 4.66
N GLU A 50 1.29 -5.82 4.67
CA GLU A 50 1.93 -6.24 3.43
C GLU A 50 0.89 -6.86 2.51
N LEU A 51 0.80 -6.37 1.28
CA LEU A 51 0.07 -7.08 0.24
C LEU A 51 1.09 -7.96 -0.47
N LYS A 52 1.00 -9.27 -0.24
CA LYS A 52 1.85 -10.24 -0.93
C LYS A 52 1.36 -10.38 -2.37
N VAL A 53 1.70 -9.41 -3.21
CA VAL A 53 1.50 -9.49 -4.67
C VAL A 53 2.56 -10.40 -5.24
N THR A 54 2.12 -11.53 -5.78
CA THR A 54 2.98 -12.45 -6.52
C THR A 54 3.66 -11.69 -7.67
N PRO A 55 4.98 -11.83 -7.88
CA PRO A 55 5.67 -11.21 -9.02
C PRO A 55 5.03 -11.71 -10.32
N GLY A 56 4.25 -10.84 -10.97
CA GLY A 56 3.33 -11.18 -12.06
C GLY A 56 1.95 -10.49 -11.94
N GLN A 57 1.58 -10.02 -10.74
CA GLN A 57 0.34 -9.26 -10.49
C GLN A 57 0.54 -7.74 -10.39
N LYS A 58 1.74 -7.22 -10.70
CA LYS A 58 2.01 -5.78 -10.85
C LYS A 58 0.93 -5.06 -11.68
N ASP A 59 0.41 -5.73 -12.71
CA ASP A 59 -0.61 -5.20 -13.62
C ASP A 59 -2.03 -5.72 -13.31
N ASN A 60 -2.19 -6.65 -12.37
CA ASN A 60 -3.45 -7.28 -11.98
C ASN A 60 -3.56 -7.37 -10.44
N CYS A 61 -3.32 -6.26 -9.75
CA CYS A 61 -3.69 -6.17 -8.34
C CYS A 61 -5.22 -6.18 -8.27
N PRO A 62 -5.86 -7.27 -7.80
CA PRO A 62 -7.31 -7.35 -7.77
C PRO A 62 -7.77 -6.36 -6.71
N VAL A 63 -8.31 -5.23 -7.16
CA VAL A 63 -9.20 -4.45 -6.31
C VAL A 63 -10.33 -5.40 -5.90
N VAL A 64 -10.58 -5.51 -4.60
CA VAL A 64 -11.83 -6.08 -4.10
C VAL A 64 -12.96 -5.42 -4.89
N GLY A 65 -13.70 -6.21 -5.65
CA GLY A 65 -14.83 -5.72 -6.46
C GLY A 65 -14.84 -6.22 -7.89
N THR A 66 -14.96 -7.54 -8.11
CA THR A 66 -15.83 -8.05 -9.17
C THR A 66 -16.26 -9.47 -8.82
N ALA A 67 -17.51 -9.60 -8.35
CA ALA A 67 -18.35 -10.76 -8.58
C ALA A 67 -19.62 -10.22 -9.26
#